data_AF-A0A233SXD8-F1
#
_entry.id   AF-A0A233SXD8-F1
#
_cell.length_a   1.000
_cell.length_b   1.000
_cell.length_c   1.000
_cell.angle_alpha   90.00
_cell.angle_beta   90.00
_cell.angle_gamma   90.00
#
_symmetry.space_group_name_H-M   'P 1'
#
loop_
_entity.id
_entity.type
_entity.pdbx_description
1 polymer ?
#
loop_
_entity_poly.entity_id
_entity_poly.type
_entity_poly.pdbx_seq_one_letter_code
_entity_poly.pdbx_strand_id
1 'polypeptide(L)'
;METWLELCLAEVRQAIAGAERRERERQHGREARLPAADWLLESRIGAGPAVYVHVGGCHMAGGRCRGVPRDVALRALAEVEACPHCWPDDLLLVDLPGLYGIG
;
A
#
# COMPACT_ATOMS: atom_id res chain seq x y z
N MET A 1 3.59 44.79 -26.92
CA MET A 1 2.64 44.15 -25.98
C MET A 1 2.37 42.70 -26.39
N GLU A 2 2.14 42.43 -27.68
CA GLU A 2 1.85 41.09 -28.24
C GLU A 2 2.92 40.03 -27.91
N THR A 3 4.21 40.33 -28.13
CA THR A 3 5.33 39.41 -27.82
C THR A 3 5.39 38.98 -26.36
N TRP A 4 4.99 39.86 -25.43
CA TRP A 4 4.94 39.52 -24.01
C TRP A 4 3.83 38.50 -23.72
N LEU A 5 2.66 38.66 -24.35
CA LEU A 5 1.55 37.72 -24.22
C LEU A 5 1.90 36.34 -24.77
N GLU A 6 2.63 36.28 -25.88
CA GLU A 6 3.11 35.02 -26.47
C GLU A 6 4.07 34.28 -25.53
N LEU A 7 4.99 35.00 -24.88
CA LEU A 7 5.91 34.41 -23.90
C LEU A 7 5.16 33.88 -22.68
N CYS A 8 4.25 34.67 -22.11
CA CYS A 8 3.42 34.22 -20.99
C CYS A 8 2.59 32.97 -21.35
N LEU A 9 2.01 32.95 -22.56
CA LEU A 9 1.24 31.81 -23.02
C LEU A 9 2.09 30.56 -23.20
N ALA A 10 3.31 30.71 -23.73
CA ALA A 10 4.25 29.60 -23.87
C ALA A 10 4.64 29.01 -22.50
N GLU A 11 4.88 29.86 -21.51
CA GLU A 11 5.26 29.45 -20.16
C GLU A 11 4.11 28.71 -19.45
N VAL A 12 2.89 29.23 -19.55
CA VAL A 12 1.69 28.55 -19.02
C VAL A 12 1.49 27.19 -19.69
N ARG A 13 1.66 27.11 -21.02
CA ARG A 13 1.54 25.83 -21.76
C ARG A 13 2.58 24.81 -21.31
N GLN A 14 3.82 25.23 -21.07
CA GLN A 14 4.86 24.33 -20.54
C GLN A 14 4.52 23.84 -19.13
N ALA A 15 4.00 24.72 -18.26
CA ALA A 15 3.59 24.35 -16.91
C ALA A 15 2.44 23.32 -16.93
N ILE A 16 1.44 23.52 -17.80
CA ILE A 16 0.33 22.57 -18.00
C ILE A 16 0.87 21.22 -18.46
N ALA A 17 1.69 21.18 -19.50
CA ALA A 17 2.26 19.94 -20.01
C ALA A 17 3.09 19.20 -18.95
N GLY A 18 3.83 19.94 -18.11
CA GLY A 18 4.54 19.37 -16.97
C GLY A 18 3.62 18.79 -15.90
N ALA A 19 2.52 19.46 -15.59
CA ALA A 19 1.53 18.98 -14.63
C ALA A 19 0.79 17.74 -15.14
N GLU A 20 0.40 17.72 -16.40
CA GLU A 20 -0.26 16.56 -17.03
C GLU A 20 0.63 15.32 -17.04
N ARG A 21 1.93 15.46 -17.33
CA ARG A 21 2.88 14.34 -17.27
C ARG A 21 2.94 13.73 -15.87
N ARG A 22 3.07 14.57 -14.84
CA ARG A 22 3.07 14.11 -13.44
C ARG A 22 1.77 13.40 -13.06
N GLU A 23 0.63 13.89 -13.53
CA GLU A 23 -0.64 13.23 -13.23
C GLU A 23 -0.80 11.90 -13.95
N ARG A 24 -0.35 11.79 -15.21
CA ARG A 24 -0.30 10.52 -15.95
C ARG A 24 0.60 9.50 -15.26
N GLU A 25 1.78 9.92 -14.80
CA GLU A 25 2.69 9.05 -14.02
C GLU A 25 2.04 8.58 -12.71
N ARG A 26 1.34 9.46 -11.99
CA ARG A 26 0.59 9.08 -10.79
C ARG A 26 -0.55 8.13 -11.10
N GLN A 27 -1.30 8.39 -12.17
CA GLN A 27 -2.39 7.53 -12.60
C GLN A 27 -1.88 6.15 -13.00
N HIS A 28 -0.84 6.07 -13.82
CA HIS A 28 -0.17 4.82 -14.16
C HIS A 28 0.39 4.12 -12.92
N GLY A 29 0.95 4.86 -11.95
CA GLY A 29 1.38 4.29 -10.68
C GLY A 29 0.23 3.72 -9.83
N ARG A 30 -0.98 4.31 -9.91
CA ARG A 30 -2.19 3.80 -9.26
C ARG A 30 -2.77 2.58 -9.98
N GLU A 31 -2.80 2.59 -11.30
CA GLU A 31 -3.34 1.51 -12.14
C GLU A 31 -2.40 0.30 -12.22
N ALA A 32 -1.08 0.52 -12.26
CA ALA A 32 -0.06 -0.52 -12.27
C ALA A 32 0.28 -1.04 -10.87
N ARG A 33 -0.19 -0.38 -9.80
CA ARG A 33 -0.18 -0.97 -8.47
C ARG A 33 -1.19 -2.11 -8.50
N LEU A 34 -0.68 -3.32 -8.75
CA LEU A 34 -1.36 -4.60 -8.48
C LEU A 34 -2.16 -4.43 -7.17
N PRO A 35 -3.41 -4.93 -7.10
CA PRO A 35 -4.21 -4.83 -5.88
C PRO A 35 -3.31 -5.21 -4.72
N ALA A 36 -3.15 -4.27 -3.78
CA ALA A 36 -2.24 -4.45 -2.66
C ALA A 36 -2.64 -5.76 -2.01
N ALA A 37 -1.71 -6.73 -1.95
CA ALA A 37 -2.02 -8.01 -1.35
C ALA A 37 -2.61 -7.74 0.04
N ASP A 38 -3.76 -8.35 0.35
CA ASP A 38 -4.49 -8.12 1.59
C ASP A 38 -3.65 -8.49 2.83
N TRP A 39 -2.55 -9.22 2.63
CA TRP A 39 -1.60 -9.61 3.66
C TRP A 39 -0.16 -9.46 3.16
N LEU A 40 0.72 -8.98 4.02
CA LEU A 40 2.14 -8.78 3.73
C LEU A 40 2.99 -9.43 4.84
N LEU A 41 4.08 -10.11 4.47
CA LEU A 41 5.10 -10.59 5.41
C LEU A 41 6.35 -9.74 5.33
N GLU A 42 6.80 -9.23 6.47
CA GLU A 42 8.07 -8.51 6.58
C GLU A 42 9.22 -9.45 6.92
N SER A 43 10.25 -9.47 6.07
CA SER A 43 11.49 -10.21 6.37
C SER A 43 12.50 -9.37 7.15
N ARG A 44 13.29 -10.04 7.98
CA ARG A 44 14.45 -9.41 8.64
C ARG A 44 15.41 -8.84 7.60
N ILE A 45 16.14 -7.79 7.99
CA ILE A 45 17.27 -7.26 7.21
C ILE A 45 18.22 -8.40 6.86
N GLY A 46 18.52 -8.59 5.57
CA GLY A 46 19.38 -9.68 5.07
C GLY A 46 18.66 -10.97 4.70
N ALA A 47 17.42 -10.90 4.20
CA ALA A 47 16.62 -12.05 3.75
C ALA A 47 16.48 -13.16 4.81
N GLY A 48 16.42 -12.76 6.09
CA GLY A 48 16.20 -13.66 7.21
C GLY A 48 14.72 -14.04 7.39
N PRO A 49 14.39 -14.80 8.46
CA PRO A 49 13.01 -15.21 8.74
C PRO A 49 12.07 -14.00 8.86
N ALA A 50 10.78 -14.26 8.62
CA ALA A 50 9.75 -13.24 8.80
C ALA A 50 9.73 -12.73 10.24
N VAL A 51 9.50 -11.42 10.40
CA VAL A 51 9.53 -10.74 11.70
C VAL A 51 8.17 -10.19 12.06
N TYR A 52 7.38 -9.76 11.07
CA TYR A 52 6.01 -9.30 11.29
C TYR A 52 5.06 -9.69 10.16
N VAL A 53 3.82 -9.98 10.53
CA VAL A 53 2.68 -10.07 9.60
C VAL A 53 1.92 -8.74 9.58
N HIS A 54 1.64 -8.23 8.39
CA HIS A 54 0.92 -6.97 8.17
C HIS A 54 -0.33 -7.21 7.33
N VAL A 55 -1.33 -6.35 7.49
CA VAL A 55 -2.48 -6.25 6.58
C VAL A 55 -2.09 -5.38 5.38
N GLY A 56 -2.70 -5.65 4.23
CA GLY A 56 -2.53 -4.90 2.99
C GLY A 56 -2.73 -3.40 3.19
N GLY A 57 -1.79 -2.60 2.68
CA GLY A 57 -1.85 -1.15 2.79
C GLY A 57 -1.30 -0.56 4.10
N CYS A 58 -0.71 -1.36 4.99
CA CYS A 58 -0.10 -0.84 6.21
C CYS A 58 1.04 0.16 5.90
N HIS A 59 1.01 1.34 6.50
CA HIS A 59 1.99 2.40 6.22
C HIS A 59 3.41 2.08 6.71
N MET A 60 3.53 1.12 7.64
CA MET A 60 4.82 0.59 8.11
C MET A 60 5.39 -0.47 7.18
N ALA A 61 4.57 -1.03 6.28
CA ALA A 61 5.02 -2.03 5.32
C ALA A 61 5.85 -1.36 4.22
N GLY A 62 7.17 -1.60 4.27
CA GLY A 62 8.14 -1.05 3.32
C GLY A 62 8.64 -2.07 2.29
N GLY A 63 9.77 -1.77 1.65
CA GLY A 63 10.36 -2.61 0.59
C GLY A 63 10.83 -4.01 1.01
N ARG A 64 10.72 -4.37 2.29
CA ARG A 64 10.99 -5.73 2.81
C ARG A 64 9.72 -6.57 3.00
N CYS A 65 8.57 -6.02 2.63
CA CYS A 65 7.29 -6.69 2.75
C CYS A 65 6.95 -7.39 1.44
N ARG A 66 6.55 -8.66 1.53
CA ARG A 66 6.07 -9.43 0.37
C ARG A 66 4.59 -9.76 0.54
N GLY A 67 3.83 -9.55 -0.53
CA GLY A 67 2.44 -10.00 -0.60
C GLY A 67 2.30 -11.50 -0.51
N VAL A 68 1.43 -11.96 0.37
CA VAL A 68 1.10 -13.37 0.57
C VAL A 68 -0.41 -13.55 0.60
N PRO A 69 -0.93 -14.75 0.28
CA PRO A 69 -2.34 -15.04 0.47
C PRO A 69 -2.68 -15.17 1.97
N ARG A 70 -3.96 -14.95 2.30
CA ARG A 70 -4.50 -14.95 3.68
C ARG A 70 -4.15 -16.20 4.47
N ASP A 71 -4.21 -17.37 3.85
CA ASP A 71 -3.93 -18.65 4.50
C ASP A 71 -2.45 -18.78 4.92
N VAL A 72 -1.53 -18.25 4.11
CA VAL A 72 -0.09 -18.17 4.45
C VAL A 72 0.13 -17.17 5.58
N ALA A 73 -0.55 -16.03 5.56
CA ALA A 73 -0.47 -15.03 6.62
C ALA A 73 -0.95 -15.58 7.98
N LEU A 74 -2.08 -16.28 7.98
CA LEU A 74 -2.63 -16.95 9.16
C LEU A 74 -1.68 -18.01 9.73
N ARG A 75 -1.06 -18.82 8.86
CA ARG A 75 -0.03 -19.78 9.32
C ARG A 75 1.19 -19.06 9.88
N ALA A 76 1.62 -17.95 9.27
CA ALA A 76 2.74 -17.17 9.76
C ALA A 76 2.47 -16.52 11.13
N LEU A 77 1.23 -16.10 11.41
CA LEU A 77 0.83 -15.57 12.73
C LEU A 77 0.98 -16.59 13.87
N ALA A 78 1.05 -17.89 13.56
CA ALA A 78 1.33 -18.91 14.56
C ALA A 78 2.81 -18.92 15.00
N GLU A 79 3.71 -18.36 14.19
CA GLU A 79 5.16 -18.40 14.41
C GLU A 79 5.77 -17.00 14.61
N VAL A 80 5.09 -15.96 14.15
CA VAL A 80 5.60 -14.59 14.02
C VAL A 80 4.53 -13.61 14.46
N GLU A 81 4.94 -12.54 15.15
CA GLU A 81 4.01 -11.55 15.67
C GLU A 81 3.31 -10.73 14.57
N ALA A 82 2.09 -10.31 14.88
CA ALA A 82 1.38 -9.30 14.13
C ALA A 82 2.08 -7.93 14.26
N CYS A 83 2.05 -7.12 13.21
CA CYS A 83 2.53 -5.75 13.29
C CYS A 83 1.67 -4.96 14.28
N PRO A 84 2.25 -4.34 15.32
CA PRO A 84 1.52 -3.63 16.37
C PRO A 84 0.84 -2.33 15.87
N HIS A 85 1.07 -1.93 14.62
CA HIS A 85 0.44 -0.76 14.00
C HIS A 85 -0.73 -1.10 13.09
N CYS A 86 -0.76 -2.32 12.53
CA CYS A 86 -1.81 -2.71 11.58
C CYS A 86 -2.96 -3.48 12.25
N TRP A 87 -2.82 -3.81 13.55
CA TRP A 87 -3.69 -4.70 14.34
C TRP A 87 -4.41 -5.78 13.50
N PRO A 88 -3.64 -6.68 12.86
CA PRO A 88 -4.20 -7.76 12.05
C PRO A 88 -5.13 -8.68 12.86
N ASP A 89 -4.86 -8.84 14.16
CA ASP A 89 -5.63 -9.72 15.04
C ASP A 89 -7.06 -9.22 15.28
N ASP A 90 -7.29 -7.91 15.27
CA ASP A 90 -8.64 -7.31 15.35
C ASP A 90 -9.43 -7.55 14.07
N LEU A 91 -8.75 -7.56 12.92
CA LEU A 91 -9.34 -7.91 11.63
C LEU A 91 -9.74 -9.39 11.54
N LEU A 92 -9.07 -10.27 12.28
CA LEU A 92 -9.45 -11.68 12.40
C LEU A 92 -10.70 -11.89 13.27
N LEU A 93 -10.98 -10.98 14.22
CA LEU A 93 -12.18 -11.02 15.06
C LEU A 93 -13.45 -10.58 14.30
N VAL A 94 -13.34 -9.68 13.33
CA VAL A 94 -14.50 -9.22 12.52
C VAL A 94 -14.86 -10.12 11.34
N ASP A 95 -14.00 -11.07 10.98
CA ASP A 95 -14.20 -11.99 9.84
C ASP A 95 -14.70 -13.39 10.28
N LEU A 96 -15.15 -13.52 11.53
CA LEU A 96 -15.86 -14.70 12.03
C LEU A 96 -17.38 -14.49 11.91
N PRO A 97 -18.08 -15.16 10.96
CA PRO A 97 -19.53 -15.17 10.96
C PRO A 97 -20.00 -16.06 12.11
N GLY A 98 -20.27 -15.48 13.28
CA GLY A 98 -21.07 -16.18 14.29
C GLY A 98 -20.78 -16.00 15.78
N LEU A 99 -20.10 -14.94 16.24
CA LEU A 99 -19.89 -14.74 17.69
C LEU A 99 -20.41 -13.39 18.23
N TYR A 100 -21.61 -13.00 17.82
CA TYR A 100 -22.46 -12.09 18.61
C TYR A 100 -23.86 -12.69 18.73
N GLY A 101 -23.93 -13.79 19.49
CA GLY A 101 -25.14 -14.26 20.16
C GLY A 101 -24.82 -14.35 21.65
N ILE A 102 -25.81 -14.04 22.49
CA ILE A 102 -25.89 -14.05 23.98
C ILE A 102 -25.01 -13.04 24.72
N GLY A 103 -25.54 -12.11 25.54
CA GLY A 103 -26.92 -11.86 26.02
C GLY A 103 -26.95 -10.60 26.88
#